data_AF-A0A9D9VFT2-F1
#
_entry.id   AF-A0A9D9VFT2-F1
#
_cell.length_a   1.000
_cell.length_b   1.000
_cell.length_c   1.000
_cell.angle_alpha   90.00
_cell.angle_beta   90.00
_cell.angle_gamma   90.00
#
_symmetry.space_group_name_H-M   'P 1'
#
loop_
_entity.id
_entity.type
_entity.pdbx_description
1 polymer ?
#
loop_
_entity_poly.entity_id
_entity_poly.type
_entity_poly.pdbx_seq_one_letter_code
_entity_poly.pdbx_strand_id
1 'polypeptide(L)'
;MKIVQNLKLTFLLFVTFVFSTSCENQNDFHFTHKVMVNSGVNFISTGSIGRTIKLNINSQEDCEITANAEWFSLDKTFIPKGKSTLTLQLTENEGEPRHADINFSSTAFSQLLTVQQNAANTTFEDVTHNFYATFGTMPSLYTGLQLLTEEKPSYFFFERTNTYDTNMFPTHAQYISTGANEVQNKMRDKMKKLILEINRTQPDAIFGLITDDLRARLSYDWFVAQGIDSSRVKTSLITDGTGSYAIFNNNLGNLDTGETNWRIYENEVNSLEWDTYETTKATSISAFALPEFESHHWSPYMSTLPGYRYILQNASLLETNSAFVQEKLNKEMNTVSLPPVEILNKLSKDKQNQFRKMAKFDSETIREMFDESEKENLIIISTNPSSSIMPYILQTIEQYTGKYDIFMSIHPADPDSDMLVKLEEQGKLKLFPKGLPFEVLLWSFMDDIHAIGGAQSTVFLTLPVDKVKFMYAQSAEGMIKPLDKMFKGQEGINWMIK
;
A
#
# COMPACT_ATOMS: atom_id res chain seq x y z
N MET A 1 -21.73 18.19 59.29
CA MET A 1 -23.02 17.86 59.96
C MET A 1 -24.03 17.55 58.87
N LYS A 2 -24.53 16.30 58.84
CA LYS A 2 -25.53 15.77 57.88
C LYS A 2 -26.92 16.36 58.13
N ILE A 3 -27.78 16.22 57.10
CA ILE A 3 -29.21 15.76 57.08
C ILE A 3 -29.88 16.53 55.91
N VAL A 4 -30.03 15.98 54.70
CA VAL A 4 -30.98 14.95 54.20
C VAL A 4 -32.45 15.32 54.40
N GLN A 5 -33.15 15.59 53.30
CA GLN A 5 -34.51 15.07 53.12
C GLN A 5 -34.85 14.82 51.65
N ASN A 6 -35.22 13.56 51.41
CA ASN A 6 -35.72 12.98 50.18
C ASN A 6 -37.00 13.66 49.69
N LEU A 7 -37.15 13.80 48.37
CA LEU A 7 -38.46 13.72 47.73
C LEU A 7 -38.37 12.82 46.49
N LYS A 8 -39.04 11.67 46.57
CA LYS A 8 -39.35 10.78 45.46
C LYS A 8 -40.31 11.51 44.52
N LEU A 9 -40.03 11.55 43.21
CA LEU A 9 -41.09 11.66 42.21
C LEU A 9 -40.66 10.92 40.93
N THR A 10 -41.24 9.72 40.82
CA THR A 10 -41.70 8.99 39.64
C THR A 10 -41.11 9.36 38.27
N PHE A 11 -40.30 8.44 37.76
CA PHE A 11 -39.91 8.32 36.35
C PHE A 11 -41.14 7.90 35.53
N LEU A 12 -41.60 8.76 34.62
CA LEU A 12 -42.52 8.39 33.54
C LEU A 12 -41.89 8.87 32.22
N LEU A 13 -41.12 7.98 31.58
CA LEU A 13 -40.60 8.18 30.23
C LEU A 13 -41.77 8.06 29.24
N PHE A 14 -42.22 9.20 28.70
CA PHE A 14 -42.87 9.22 27.40
C PHE A 14 -41.76 9.13 26.34
N VAL A 15 -41.61 7.95 25.73
CA VAL A 15 -40.83 7.78 24.50
C VAL A 15 -41.71 8.25 23.35
N THR A 16 -41.56 9.50 22.94
CA THR A 16 -42.05 9.97 21.64
C THR A 16 -40.90 9.79 20.64
N PHE A 17 -40.99 8.74 19.83
CA PHE A 17 -40.17 8.57 18.63
C PHE A 17 -40.53 9.70 17.66
N VAL A 18 -39.73 10.77 17.65
CA VAL A 18 -39.69 11.70 16.52
C VAL A 18 -38.65 11.13 15.56
N PHE A 19 -39.11 10.47 14.50
CA PHE A 19 -38.31 10.23 13.31
C PHE A 19 -37.94 11.60 12.73
N SER A 20 -36.79 12.12 13.13
CA SER A 20 -36.13 13.19 12.38
C SER A 20 -35.50 12.55 11.14
N THR A 21 -36.16 12.73 10.01
CA THR A 21 -35.58 12.58 8.68
C THR A 21 -34.39 13.53 8.57
N SER A 22 -33.18 13.04 8.80
CA SER A 22 -31.96 13.71 8.36
C SER A 22 -31.77 13.40 6.88
N CYS A 23 -32.24 14.32 6.03
CA CYS A 23 -31.71 14.46 4.68
C CYS A 23 -30.23 14.82 4.78
N GLU A 24 -29.35 13.87 4.46
CA GLU A 24 -28.01 14.21 3.97
C GLU A 24 -27.79 13.52 2.63
N ASN A 25 -27.53 14.35 1.63
CA ASN A 25 -27.41 14.06 0.22
C ASN A 25 -26.41 12.93 -0.08
N GLN A 26 -26.92 11.71 -0.26
CA GLN A 26 -26.36 10.79 -1.23
C GLN A 26 -26.86 11.25 -2.61
N ASN A 27 -25.97 11.79 -3.44
CA ASN A 27 -26.20 11.74 -4.89
C ASN A 27 -26.03 10.28 -5.34
N ASP A 28 -26.97 9.44 -4.94
CA ASP A 28 -27.28 8.21 -5.66
C ASP A 28 -27.80 8.66 -7.01
N PHE A 29 -27.00 8.45 -8.06
CA PHE A 29 -27.55 8.35 -9.39
C PHE A 29 -28.53 7.16 -9.37
N HIS A 30 -29.79 7.40 -8.99
CA HIS A 30 -30.88 6.47 -9.22
C HIS A 30 -31.15 6.39 -10.72
N PHE A 31 -30.23 5.76 -11.46
CA PHE A 31 -30.59 5.12 -12.71
C PHE A 31 -31.60 4.05 -12.34
N THR A 32 -32.87 4.32 -12.61
CA THR A 32 -33.89 3.28 -12.57
C THR A 32 -33.61 2.36 -13.75
N HIS A 33 -32.73 1.39 -13.54
CA HIS A 33 -32.36 0.41 -14.56
C HIS A 33 -33.62 -0.32 -15.00
N LYS A 34 -33.95 -0.23 -16.29
CA LYS A 34 -35.09 -0.94 -16.89
C LYS A 34 -34.80 -2.42 -17.04
N VAL A 35 -33.51 -2.76 -17.19
CA VAL A 35 -32.99 -4.12 -17.16
C VAL A 35 -31.93 -4.20 -16.07
N MET A 36 -32.13 -5.07 -15.09
CA MET A 36 -31.07 -5.41 -14.12
C MET A 36 -30.34 -6.66 -14.60
N VAL A 37 -29.05 -6.51 -14.89
CA VAL A 37 -28.15 -7.64 -15.15
C VAL A 37 -27.47 -8.00 -13.83
N ASN A 38 -27.59 -9.26 -13.42
CA ASN A 38 -27.25 -9.76 -12.09
C ASN A 38 -27.77 -8.80 -10.99
N SER A 39 -26.96 -8.50 -9.98
CA SER A 39 -27.28 -7.57 -8.90
C SER A 39 -27.04 -6.09 -9.28
N GLY A 40 -27.30 -5.73 -10.54
CA GLY A 40 -27.20 -4.35 -11.03
C GLY A 40 -25.84 -3.97 -11.65
N VAL A 41 -25.10 -4.95 -12.18
CA VAL A 41 -23.82 -4.67 -12.85
C VAL A 41 -24.06 -4.10 -14.25
N ASN A 42 -23.21 -3.17 -14.67
CA ASN A 42 -23.24 -2.52 -15.99
C ASN A 42 -22.07 -2.94 -16.89
N PHE A 43 -21.20 -3.84 -16.42
CA PHE A 43 -20.18 -4.50 -17.23
C PHE A 43 -19.94 -5.94 -16.75
N ILE A 44 -19.31 -6.74 -17.61
CA ILE A 44 -18.75 -8.06 -17.31
C ILE A 44 -17.27 -8.02 -17.68
N SER A 45 -16.39 -8.37 -16.75
CA SER A 45 -14.94 -8.40 -16.97
C SER A 45 -14.42 -9.81 -16.81
N THR A 46 -13.60 -10.28 -17.74
CA THR A 46 -13.07 -11.64 -17.77
C THR A 46 -11.61 -11.68 -18.24
N GLY A 47 -10.88 -12.71 -17.82
CA GLY A 47 -9.57 -13.05 -18.35
C GLY A 47 -9.62 -13.62 -19.76
N SER A 48 -8.47 -14.01 -20.30
CA SER A 48 -8.33 -14.47 -21.68
C SER A 48 -9.04 -15.78 -22.01
N ILE A 49 -9.28 -16.64 -21.02
CA ILE A 49 -9.79 -18.00 -21.24
C ILE A 49 -11.26 -17.95 -21.70
N GLY A 50 -11.55 -18.62 -22.83
CA GLY A 50 -12.91 -18.79 -23.35
C GLY A 50 -13.80 -19.53 -22.35
N ARG A 51 -15.04 -19.04 -22.18
CA ARG A 51 -15.95 -19.53 -21.13
C ARG A 51 -17.41 -19.24 -21.45
N THR A 52 -18.31 -19.93 -20.76
CA THR A 52 -19.75 -19.67 -20.81
C THR A 52 -20.20 -19.05 -19.50
N ILE A 53 -20.85 -17.89 -19.58
CA ILE A 53 -21.34 -17.12 -18.43
C ILE A 53 -22.87 -17.08 -18.50
N LYS A 54 -23.52 -17.32 -17.35
CA LYS A 54 -24.97 -17.19 -17.21
C LYS A 54 -25.30 -15.89 -16.49
N LEU A 55 -25.93 -14.97 -17.20
CA LEU A 55 -26.37 -13.69 -16.68
C LEU A 55 -27.82 -13.79 -16.21
N ASN A 56 -28.08 -13.43 -14.95
CA ASN A 56 -29.43 -13.33 -14.43
C ASN A 56 -30.01 -11.97 -14.82
N ILE A 57 -31.09 -11.97 -15.58
CA ILE A 57 -31.71 -10.73 -16.07
C ILE A 57 -33.05 -10.54 -15.36
N ASN A 58 -33.30 -9.34 -14.85
CA ASN A 58 -34.63 -8.93 -14.40
C ASN A 58 -35.04 -7.68 -15.17
N SER A 59 -35.94 -7.83 -16.15
CA SER A 59 -36.40 -6.73 -16.99
C SER A 59 -37.78 -6.23 -16.55
N GLN A 60 -37.99 -4.91 -16.58
CA GLN A 60 -39.29 -4.30 -16.29
C GLN A 60 -40.28 -4.42 -17.45
N GLU A 61 -39.78 -4.68 -18.66
CA GLU A 61 -40.51 -4.72 -19.92
C GLU A 61 -39.89 -5.75 -20.88
N ASP A 62 -40.58 -6.07 -21.96
CA ASP A 62 -40.01 -6.90 -23.02
C ASP A 62 -38.91 -6.12 -23.74
N CYS A 63 -37.76 -6.74 -24.00
CA CYS A 63 -36.66 -6.09 -24.69
C CYS A 63 -35.94 -7.01 -25.68
N GLU A 64 -35.50 -6.42 -26.78
CA GLU A 64 -34.61 -7.03 -27.75
C GLU A 64 -33.16 -6.89 -27.28
N ILE A 65 -32.34 -7.87 -27.62
CA ILE A 65 -30.91 -7.88 -27.35
C ILE A 65 -30.14 -7.85 -28.66
N THR A 66 -29.20 -6.92 -28.77
CA THR A 66 -28.26 -6.84 -29.89
C THR A 66 -26.83 -6.78 -29.36
N ALA A 67 -25.90 -7.42 -30.07
CA ALA A 67 -24.48 -7.36 -29.78
C ALA A 67 -23.70 -7.47 -31.09
N ASN A 68 -22.69 -6.63 -31.26
CA ASN A 68 -21.87 -6.60 -32.47
C ASN A 68 -20.43 -7.00 -32.12
N ALA A 69 -20.23 -8.29 -31.89
CA ALA A 69 -18.92 -8.87 -31.62
C ALA A 69 -18.82 -10.28 -32.20
N GLU A 70 -17.70 -10.59 -32.86
CA GLU A 70 -17.45 -11.93 -33.42
C GLU A 70 -16.89 -12.91 -32.37
N TRP A 71 -16.37 -12.38 -31.27
CA TRP A 71 -15.66 -13.15 -30.23
C TRP A 71 -16.55 -13.64 -29.09
N PHE A 72 -17.85 -13.32 -29.13
CA PHE A 72 -18.84 -13.95 -28.26
C PHE A 72 -20.19 -14.14 -28.95
N SER A 73 -20.99 -15.05 -28.39
CA SER A 73 -22.37 -15.27 -28.83
C SER A 73 -23.36 -15.25 -27.65
N LEU A 74 -24.61 -14.96 -27.96
CA LEU A 74 -25.74 -14.97 -27.04
C LEU A 74 -26.69 -16.09 -27.41
N ASP A 75 -27.24 -16.81 -26.44
CA ASP A 75 -28.23 -17.87 -26.69
C ASP A 75 -29.59 -17.33 -27.14
N LYS A 76 -29.85 -16.04 -26.95
CA LYS A 76 -31.13 -15.38 -27.21
C LYS A 76 -30.94 -13.93 -27.68
N THR A 77 -31.89 -13.46 -28.47
CA THR A 77 -31.98 -12.06 -28.93
C THR A 77 -33.17 -11.31 -28.32
N PHE A 78 -33.88 -11.92 -27.37
CA PHE A 78 -35.07 -11.36 -26.74
C PHE A 78 -35.17 -11.79 -25.27
N ILE A 79 -35.54 -10.85 -24.39
CA ILE A 79 -35.80 -11.08 -22.98
C ILE A 79 -37.21 -10.59 -22.64
N PRO A 80 -38.11 -11.48 -22.18
CA PRO A 80 -39.42 -11.07 -21.73
C PRO A 80 -39.33 -10.29 -20.42
N LYS A 81 -40.35 -9.49 -20.15
CA LYS A 81 -40.57 -8.85 -18.85
C LYS A 81 -40.49 -9.88 -17.72
N GLY A 82 -39.77 -9.53 -16.65
CA GLY A 82 -39.54 -10.37 -15.48
C GLY A 82 -38.16 -11.03 -15.47
N LYS A 83 -38.05 -12.13 -14.74
CA LYS A 83 -36.79 -12.87 -14.57
C LYS A 83 -36.51 -13.75 -15.79
N SER A 84 -35.28 -13.68 -16.29
CA SER A 84 -34.76 -14.51 -17.37
C SER A 84 -33.28 -14.84 -17.13
N THR A 85 -32.74 -15.72 -17.96
CA THR A 85 -31.31 -16.02 -18.01
C THR A 85 -30.83 -15.85 -19.45
N LEU A 86 -29.75 -15.09 -19.61
CA LEU A 86 -29.02 -14.89 -20.85
C LEU A 86 -27.68 -15.65 -20.75
N THR A 87 -27.38 -16.48 -21.73
CA THR A 87 -26.10 -17.21 -21.79
C THR A 87 -25.17 -16.49 -22.75
N LEU A 88 -24.01 -16.07 -22.23
CA LEU A 88 -22.93 -15.44 -22.97
C LEU A 88 -21.80 -16.47 -23.17
N GLN A 89 -21.47 -16.81 -24.41
CA GLN A 89 -20.36 -17.71 -24.71
C GLN A 89 -19.19 -16.91 -25.30
N LEU A 90 -18.09 -16.82 -24.55
CA LEU A 90 -16.86 -16.14 -24.91
C LEU A 90 -15.88 -17.10 -25.57
N THR A 91 -15.25 -16.66 -26.65
CA THR A 91 -14.07 -17.33 -27.23
C THR A 91 -12.81 -16.95 -26.46
N GLU A 92 -11.75 -17.73 -26.59
CA GLU A 92 -10.44 -17.40 -26.02
C GLU A 92 -9.86 -16.12 -26.66
N ASN A 93 -9.08 -15.36 -25.89
CA ASN A 93 -8.42 -14.14 -26.34
C ASN A 93 -6.90 -14.25 -26.24
N GLU A 94 -6.26 -14.60 -27.36
CA GLU A 94 -4.80 -14.61 -27.49
C GLU A 94 -4.21 -13.26 -27.92
N GLY A 95 -5.07 -12.29 -28.28
CA GLY A 95 -4.67 -10.97 -28.75
C GLY A 95 -4.73 -9.90 -27.65
N GLU A 96 -4.85 -8.65 -28.06
CA GLU A 96 -4.98 -7.49 -27.17
C GLU A 96 -6.27 -7.53 -26.34
N PRO A 97 -6.33 -6.80 -25.20
CA PRO A 97 -7.57 -6.63 -24.46
C PRO A 97 -8.66 -6.06 -25.38
N ARG A 98 -9.88 -6.57 -25.23
CA ARG A 98 -11.01 -6.25 -26.11
C ARG A 98 -12.31 -6.06 -25.35
N HIS A 99 -13.21 -5.28 -25.91
CA HIS A 99 -14.55 -5.09 -25.36
C HIS A 99 -15.60 -4.91 -26.46
N ALA A 100 -16.86 -5.13 -26.10
CA ALA A 100 -18.02 -4.82 -26.92
C ALA A 100 -19.28 -4.74 -26.05
N ASP A 101 -20.30 -4.05 -26.54
CA ASP A 101 -21.54 -3.86 -25.80
C ASP A 101 -22.62 -4.85 -26.21
N ILE A 102 -23.35 -5.32 -25.21
CA ILE A 102 -24.68 -5.92 -25.36
C ILE A 102 -25.69 -4.81 -25.10
N ASN A 103 -26.49 -4.49 -26.11
CA ASN A 103 -27.55 -3.50 -26.03
C ASN A 103 -28.90 -4.17 -25.76
N PHE A 104 -29.51 -3.81 -24.64
CA PHE A 104 -30.89 -4.14 -24.30
C PHE A 104 -31.78 -2.96 -24.69
N SER A 105 -32.71 -3.18 -25.62
CA SER A 105 -33.55 -2.10 -26.13
C SER A 105 -35.03 -2.47 -26.19
N SER A 106 -35.88 -1.49 -25.92
CA SER A 106 -37.30 -1.51 -26.26
C SER A 106 -37.66 -0.21 -26.99
N THR A 107 -38.93 -0.01 -27.31
CA THR A 107 -39.39 1.29 -27.85
C THR A 107 -39.21 2.46 -26.87
N ALA A 108 -39.06 2.18 -25.57
CA ALA A 108 -39.03 3.18 -24.51
C ALA A 108 -37.63 3.40 -23.89
N PHE A 109 -36.68 2.49 -24.10
CA PHE A 109 -35.34 2.62 -23.53
C PHE A 109 -34.26 1.91 -24.35
N SER A 110 -33.02 2.30 -24.09
CA SER A 110 -31.80 1.64 -24.54
C SER A 110 -30.82 1.59 -23.38
N GLN A 111 -30.26 0.42 -23.08
CA GLN A 111 -29.32 0.19 -21.98
C GLN A 111 -28.19 -0.73 -22.42
N LEU A 112 -26.95 -0.29 -22.22
CA LEU A 112 -25.75 -1.05 -22.57
C LEU A 112 -25.23 -1.85 -21.38
N LEU A 113 -24.70 -3.03 -21.67
CA LEU A 113 -23.85 -3.84 -20.80
C LEU A 113 -22.53 -4.07 -21.54
N THR A 114 -21.43 -3.53 -21.01
CA THR A 114 -20.11 -3.71 -21.64
C THR A 114 -19.51 -5.05 -21.26
N VAL A 115 -19.17 -5.88 -22.24
CA VAL A 115 -18.41 -7.13 -22.04
C VAL A 115 -16.95 -6.86 -22.33
N GLN A 116 -16.08 -7.15 -21.38
CA GLN A 116 -14.65 -6.92 -21.42
C GLN A 116 -13.91 -8.25 -21.28
N GLN A 117 -12.91 -8.46 -22.11
CA GLN A 117 -12.06 -9.64 -22.06
C GLN A 117 -10.59 -9.23 -22.18
N ASN A 118 -9.81 -9.56 -21.17
CA ASN A 118 -8.39 -9.23 -21.11
C ASN A 118 -7.56 -10.08 -22.10
N ALA A 119 -6.36 -9.61 -22.41
CA ALA A 119 -5.36 -10.36 -23.17
C ALA A 119 -4.77 -11.51 -22.35
N ALA A 120 -4.29 -12.54 -23.05
CA ALA A 120 -3.45 -13.56 -22.42
C ALA A 120 -2.12 -12.94 -21.98
N ASN A 121 -1.59 -13.39 -20.84
CA ASN A 121 -0.22 -13.10 -20.38
C ASN A 121 0.12 -11.62 -20.13
N THR A 122 -0.83 -10.76 -19.77
CA THR A 122 -0.50 -9.38 -19.40
C THR A 122 0.44 -9.32 -18.19
N THR A 123 1.38 -8.39 -18.23
CA THR A 123 2.49 -8.20 -17.29
C THR A 123 2.38 -6.85 -16.57
N PHE A 124 3.36 -6.54 -15.71
CA PHE A 124 3.46 -5.23 -15.06
C PHE A 124 3.73 -4.09 -16.04
N GLU A 125 4.29 -4.37 -17.23
CA GLU A 125 4.59 -3.32 -18.21
C GLU A 125 3.35 -2.89 -19.00
N ASP A 126 2.36 -3.78 -19.10
CA ASP A 126 1.09 -3.53 -19.79
C ASP A 126 0.12 -2.68 -18.96
N VAL A 127 0.47 -2.35 -17.70
CA VAL A 127 -0.32 -1.42 -16.88
C VAL A 127 -0.51 -0.11 -17.64
N THR A 128 -1.73 0.41 -17.60
CA THR A 128 -2.13 1.67 -18.26
C THR A 128 -2.41 2.78 -17.26
N HIS A 129 -2.84 2.43 -16.05
CA HIS A 129 -3.18 3.37 -14.98
C HIS A 129 -2.64 2.85 -13.65
N ASN A 130 -1.91 3.70 -12.92
CA ASN A 130 -1.36 3.34 -11.62
C ASN A 130 -2.14 3.98 -10.47
N PHE A 131 -2.37 3.19 -9.43
CA PHE A 131 -2.96 3.61 -8.17
C PHE A 131 -1.92 3.41 -7.07
N TYR A 132 -1.64 4.46 -6.32
CA TYR A 132 -0.74 4.44 -5.18
C TYR A 132 -1.53 4.69 -3.91
N ALA A 133 -1.41 3.80 -2.92
CA ALA A 133 -2.08 3.93 -1.63
C ALA A 133 -1.14 3.48 -0.51
N THR A 134 -0.57 4.44 0.24
CA THR A 134 0.42 4.15 1.28
C THR A 134 0.05 4.78 2.62
N PHE A 135 0.37 4.09 3.71
CA PHE A 135 0.00 4.51 5.06
C PHE A 135 1.22 4.80 5.96
N GLY A 136 2.37 4.20 5.65
CA GLY A 136 3.66 4.48 6.27
C GLY A 136 4.50 5.52 5.52
N THR A 137 5.45 6.15 6.21
CA THR A 137 6.41 7.09 5.57
C THR A 137 7.31 6.37 4.57
N MET A 138 7.88 5.22 4.96
CA MET A 138 8.79 4.46 4.10
C MET A 138 8.12 3.98 2.80
N PRO A 139 6.96 3.31 2.81
CA PRO A 139 6.21 3.02 1.57
C PRO A 139 5.86 4.26 0.75
N SER A 140 5.51 5.37 1.40
CA SER A 140 5.22 6.63 0.70
C SER A 140 6.45 7.16 -0.03
N LEU A 141 7.63 7.16 0.61
CA LEU A 141 8.91 7.51 -0.02
C LEU A 141 9.23 6.60 -1.21
N TYR A 142 9.01 5.31 -1.03
CA TYR A 142 9.25 4.29 -2.03
C TYR A 142 8.39 4.50 -3.29
N THR A 143 7.10 4.76 -3.09
CA THR A 143 6.13 4.99 -4.17
C THR A 143 6.35 6.32 -4.88
N GLY A 144 6.81 7.37 -4.19
CA GLY A 144 7.17 8.62 -4.87
C GLY A 144 8.42 8.49 -5.75
N LEU A 145 9.37 7.62 -5.42
CA LEU A 145 10.45 7.26 -6.34
C LEU A 145 9.91 6.52 -7.57
N GLN A 146 9.05 5.51 -7.36
CA GLN A 146 8.43 4.76 -8.46
C GLN A 146 7.58 5.63 -9.38
N LEU A 147 6.83 6.58 -8.83
CA LEU A 147 6.03 7.55 -9.59
C LEU A 147 6.85 8.31 -10.64
N LEU A 148 8.14 8.52 -10.38
CA LEU A 148 9.06 9.21 -11.28
C LEU A 148 9.73 8.28 -12.29
N THR A 149 9.59 6.96 -12.17
CA THR A 149 10.19 6.00 -13.11
C THR A 149 9.41 5.89 -14.43
N GLU A 150 8.17 6.35 -14.46
CA GLU A 150 7.25 6.24 -15.61
C GLU A 150 6.41 7.52 -15.77
N GLU A 151 5.59 7.57 -16.82
CA GLU A 151 4.74 8.73 -17.17
C GLU A 151 3.27 8.34 -17.39
N LYS A 152 2.84 7.21 -16.82
CA LYS A 152 1.45 6.71 -16.97
C LYS A 152 0.50 7.48 -16.04
N PRO A 153 -0.77 7.67 -16.43
CA PRO A 153 -1.79 8.24 -15.54
C PRO A 153 -1.77 7.60 -14.15
N SER A 154 -1.52 8.43 -13.14
CA SER A 154 -1.23 7.98 -11.78
C SER A 154 -2.13 8.67 -10.77
N TYR A 155 -2.74 7.89 -9.88
CA TYR A 155 -3.64 8.38 -8.83
C TYR A 155 -3.08 8.04 -7.47
N PHE A 156 -2.76 9.06 -6.69
CA PHE A 156 -1.84 8.92 -5.57
C PHE A 156 -2.48 9.36 -4.26
N PHE A 157 -2.46 8.47 -3.27
CA PHE A 157 -2.83 8.74 -1.89
C PHE A 157 -1.72 8.30 -0.93
N PHE A 158 -1.47 9.14 0.07
CA PHE A 158 -0.60 8.82 1.18
C PHE A 158 -1.20 9.41 2.48
N GLU A 159 -1.29 8.60 3.53
CA GLU A 159 -1.92 9.02 4.79
C GLU A 159 -1.10 10.07 5.56
N ARG A 160 0.24 9.95 5.48
CA ARG A 160 1.18 10.85 6.14
C ARG A 160 1.35 12.12 5.32
N THR A 161 0.37 13.02 5.35
CA THR A 161 0.31 14.24 4.52
C THR A 161 1.55 15.15 4.57
N ASN A 162 2.35 15.06 5.64
CA ASN A 162 3.60 15.81 5.74
C ASN A 162 4.72 15.27 4.84
N THR A 163 4.67 14.00 4.41
CA THR A 163 5.72 13.34 3.62
C THR A 163 6.00 14.04 2.29
N TYR A 164 4.97 14.58 1.63
CA TYR A 164 5.15 15.23 0.34
C TYR A 164 4.50 16.62 0.24
N ASP A 165 5.05 17.46 -0.63
CA ASP A 165 4.38 18.60 -1.24
C ASP A 165 3.74 18.17 -2.55
N THR A 166 2.42 18.08 -2.57
CA THR A 166 1.65 17.61 -3.72
C THR A 166 1.70 18.58 -4.89
N ASN A 167 2.09 19.85 -4.68
CA ASN A 167 2.26 20.80 -5.79
C ASN A 167 3.51 20.50 -6.64
N MET A 168 4.43 19.68 -6.12
CA MET A 168 5.66 19.29 -6.80
C MET A 168 5.52 17.95 -7.54
N PHE A 169 4.33 17.35 -7.52
CA PHE A 169 4.06 16.10 -8.23
C PHE A 169 4.16 16.30 -9.74
N PRO A 170 4.59 15.27 -10.50
CA PRO A 170 4.62 15.36 -11.96
C PRO A 170 3.20 15.48 -12.53
N THR A 171 3.09 16.01 -13.74
CA THR A 171 1.79 16.35 -14.36
C THR A 171 0.91 15.13 -14.66
N HIS A 172 1.49 13.94 -14.81
CA HIS A 172 0.75 12.69 -14.97
C HIS A 172 0.17 12.14 -13.66
N ALA A 173 0.51 12.74 -12.52
CA ALA A 173 0.10 12.29 -11.20
C ALA A 173 -0.97 13.20 -10.59
N GLN A 174 -2.08 12.60 -10.19
CA GLN A 174 -3.16 13.26 -9.47
C GLN A 174 -3.17 12.84 -8.01
N TYR A 175 -3.02 13.81 -7.09
CA TYR A 175 -3.21 13.57 -5.66
C TYR A 175 -4.70 13.44 -5.33
N ILE A 176 -5.06 12.38 -4.60
CA ILE A 176 -6.42 12.10 -4.15
C ILE A 176 -6.58 12.55 -2.69
N SER A 177 -6.90 13.84 -2.51
CA SER A 177 -7.18 14.38 -1.17
C SER A 177 -8.54 13.94 -0.64
N THR A 178 -8.65 13.69 0.66
CA THR A 178 -9.93 13.50 1.35
C THR A 178 -10.36 14.67 2.25
N GLY A 179 -9.61 15.77 2.22
CA GLY A 179 -9.87 17.00 2.98
C GLY A 179 -8.99 17.14 4.22
N ALA A 180 -9.44 17.93 5.20
CA ALA A 180 -8.73 18.10 6.46
C ALA A 180 -8.77 16.78 7.27
N ASN A 181 -7.58 16.24 7.57
CA ASN A 181 -7.33 14.89 8.07
C ASN A 181 -7.67 13.82 7.02
N GLU A 182 -6.64 13.16 6.48
CA GLU A 182 -6.86 12.12 5.47
C GLU A 182 -7.61 10.93 6.10
N VAL A 183 -8.83 10.66 5.62
CA VAL A 183 -9.71 9.60 6.14
C VAL A 183 -9.72 8.43 5.15
N GLN A 184 -9.21 7.28 5.60
CA GLN A 184 -9.08 6.07 4.79
C GLN A 184 -10.37 5.68 4.05
N ASN A 185 -11.53 5.73 4.72
CA ASN A 185 -12.82 5.41 4.11
C ASN A 185 -13.20 6.35 2.96
N LYS A 186 -12.96 7.67 3.12
CA LYS A 186 -13.25 8.64 2.06
C LYS A 186 -12.31 8.45 0.86
N MET A 187 -11.05 8.15 1.14
CA MET A 187 -10.04 7.86 0.12
C MET A 187 -10.45 6.63 -0.68
N ARG A 188 -10.78 5.54 0.02
CA ARG A 188 -11.24 4.30 -0.57
C ARG A 188 -12.41 4.55 -1.52
N ASP A 189 -13.44 5.24 -1.06
CA ASP A 189 -14.65 5.47 -1.86
C ASP A 189 -14.33 6.27 -3.13
N LYS A 190 -13.42 7.25 -3.04
CA LYS A 190 -12.93 8.01 -4.19
C LYS A 190 -12.12 7.15 -5.17
N MET A 191 -11.18 6.35 -4.66
CA MET A 191 -10.36 5.45 -5.48
C MET A 191 -11.24 4.42 -6.19
N LYS A 192 -12.13 3.74 -5.47
CA LYS A 192 -13.07 2.76 -6.01
C LYS A 192 -13.95 3.35 -7.12
N LYS A 193 -14.49 4.55 -6.89
CA LYS A 193 -15.28 5.27 -7.90
C LYS A 193 -14.46 5.61 -9.16
N LEU A 194 -13.23 6.08 -8.98
CA LEU A 194 -12.34 6.44 -10.07
C LEU A 194 -11.95 5.21 -10.91
N ILE A 195 -11.67 4.08 -10.26
CA ILE A 195 -11.41 2.80 -10.92
C ILE A 195 -12.58 2.40 -11.82
N LEU A 196 -13.83 2.50 -11.33
CA LEU A 196 -15.02 2.21 -12.11
C LEU A 196 -15.25 3.21 -13.26
N GLU A 197 -14.92 4.49 -13.05
CA GLU A 197 -15.00 5.52 -14.08
C GLU A 197 -14.01 5.26 -15.22
N ILE A 198 -12.76 4.89 -14.90
CA ILE A 198 -11.76 4.48 -15.87
C ILE A 198 -12.21 3.20 -16.57
N ASN A 199 -12.68 2.19 -15.84
CA ASN A 199 -13.16 0.94 -16.46
C ASN A 199 -14.32 1.18 -17.44
N ARG A 200 -15.18 2.17 -17.17
CA ARG A 200 -16.28 2.56 -18.07
C ARG A 200 -15.79 3.33 -19.31
N THR A 201 -14.81 4.21 -19.15
CA THR A 201 -14.34 5.11 -20.23
C THR A 201 -13.21 4.52 -21.06
N GLN A 202 -12.47 3.58 -20.48
CA GLN A 202 -11.35 2.85 -21.06
C GLN A 202 -11.50 1.36 -20.71
N PRO A 203 -12.41 0.63 -21.39
CA PRO A 203 -12.77 -0.75 -21.03
C PRO A 203 -11.63 -1.76 -21.07
N ASP A 204 -10.57 -1.44 -21.83
CA ASP A 204 -9.39 -2.27 -22.03
C ASP A 204 -8.27 -1.96 -21.02
N ALA A 205 -8.50 -1.04 -20.07
CA ALA A 205 -7.49 -0.62 -19.10
C ALA A 205 -6.96 -1.80 -18.25
N ILE A 206 -5.65 -1.84 -18.09
CA ILE A 206 -4.94 -2.68 -17.11
C ILE A 206 -4.48 -1.78 -15.97
N PHE A 207 -4.77 -2.18 -14.74
CA PHE A 207 -4.57 -1.39 -13.55
C PHE A 207 -3.33 -1.86 -12.78
N GLY A 208 -2.49 -0.92 -12.36
CA GLY A 208 -1.46 -1.13 -11.37
C GLY A 208 -1.94 -0.66 -10.01
N LEU A 209 -1.78 -1.49 -8.97
CA LEU A 209 -1.88 -1.04 -7.58
C LEU A 209 -0.51 -1.15 -6.93
N ILE A 210 -0.07 -0.06 -6.31
CA ILE A 210 1.13 -0.01 -5.52
C ILE A 210 0.73 0.41 -4.11
N THR A 211 0.88 -0.50 -3.15
CA THR A 211 0.44 -0.28 -1.77
C THR A 211 1.41 -0.93 -0.80
N ASP A 212 1.38 -0.51 0.47
CA ASP A 212 2.17 -1.21 1.47
C ASP A 212 1.64 -2.61 1.75
N ASP A 213 2.57 -3.50 2.06
CA ASP A 213 2.37 -4.93 2.28
C ASP A 213 1.50 -5.23 3.52
N LEU A 214 1.22 -4.24 4.35
CA LEU A 214 0.33 -4.39 5.49
C LEU A 214 -1.17 -4.30 5.09
N ARG A 215 -1.46 -3.87 3.84
CA ARG A 215 -2.81 -3.70 3.28
C ARG A 215 -2.96 -4.46 1.96
N ALA A 216 -2.44 -5.68 1.90
CA ALA A 216 -2.40 -6.48 0.68
C ALA A 216 -3.78 -6.73 0.03
N ARG A 217 -4.84 -6.79 0.86
CA ARG A 217 -6.23 -6.99 0.44
C ARG A 217 -6.79 -5.88 -0.46
N LEU A 218 -6.23 -4.67 -0.45
CA LEU A 218 -6.79 -3.53 -1.22
C LEU A 218 -6.92 -3.82 -2.71
N SER A 219 -5.99 -4.58 -3.29
CA SER A 219 -6.06 -5.05 -4.67
C SER A 219 -7.35 -5.80 -4.99
N TYR A 220 -7.78 -6.69 -4.10
CA TYR A 220 -9.03 -7.42 -4.23
C TYR A 220 -10.22 -6.47 -3.99
N ASP A 221 -10.25 -5.76 -2.86
CA ASP A 221 -11.43 -4.97 -2.47
C ASP A 221 -11.70 -3.78 -3.40
N TRP A 222 -10.67 -3.22 -4.03
CA TRP A 222 -10.78 -2.04 -4.88
C TRP A 222 -10.94 -2.37 -6.36
N PHE A 223 -10.66 -3.60 -6.79
CA PHE A 223 -10.76 -3.97 -8.19
C PHE A 223 -11.64 -5.20 -8.36
N VAL A 224 -11.19 -6.34 -7.83
CA VAL A 224 -11.85 -7.64 -8.02
C VAL A 224 -13.25 -7.64 -7.45
N ALA A 225 -13.43 -7.24 -6.19
CA ALA A 225 -14.74 -7.13 -5.55
C ALA A 225 -15.69 -6.13 -6.22
N GLN A 226 -15.17 -5.23 -7.08
CA GLN A 226 -15.97 -4.31 -7.88
C GLN A 226 -16.38 -4.89 -9.25
N GLY A 227 -15.96 -6.12 -9.58
CA GLY A 227 -16.28 -6.79 -10.83
C GLY A 227 -15.14 -6.82 -11.86
N ILE A 228 -13.97 -6.24 -11.57
CA ILE A 228 -12.83 -6.20 -12.49
C ILE A 228 -12.07 -7.52 -12.40
N ASP A 229 -11.88 -8.20 -13.53
CA ASP A 229 -11.13 -9.45 -13.57
C ASP A 229 -9.70 -9.29 -13.02
N SER A 230 -9.28 -10.21 -12.17
CA SER A 230 -7.99 -10.15 -11.47
C SER A 230 -6.79 -10.13 -12.43
N SER A 231 -6.90 -10.70 -13.63
CA SER A 231 -5.83 -10.66 -14.63
C SER A 231 -5.53 -9.24 -15.13
N ARG A 232 -6.47 -8.29 -14.99
CA ARG A 232 -6.31 -6.88 -15.33
C ARG A 232 -5.66 -6.06 -14.21
N VAL A 233 -5.30 -6.67 -13.09
CA VAL A 233 -4.76 -5.98 -11.91
C VAL A 233 -3.34 -6.46 -11.64
N LYS A 234 -2.39 -5.54 -11.58
CA LYS A 234 -0.99 -5.81 -11.26
C LYS A 234 -0.64 -5.12 -9.94
N THR A 235 -0.42 -5.91 -8.90
CA THR A 235 -0.22 -5.40 -7.53
C THR A 235 1.24 -5.52 -7.11
N SER A 236 1.81 -4.39 -6.71
CA SER A 236 3.10 -4.30 -6.03
C SER A 236 2.89 -4.05 -4.54
N LEU A 237 3.17 -5.06 -3.73
CA LEU A 237 3.14 -4.99 -2.27
C LEU A 237 4.51 -4.50 -1.80
N ILE A 238 4.58 -3.28 -1.27
CA ILE A 238 5.85 -2.67 -0.84
C ILE A 238 5.98 -2.80 0.67
N THR A 239 7.12 -3.28 1.12
CA THR A 239 7.46 -3.35 2.53
C THR A 239 7.34 -2.01 3.29
N ASP A 240 6.74 -2.05 4.47
CA ASP A 240 6.79 -0.98 5.47
C ASP A 240 8.19 -0.74 6.06
N GLY A 241 9.08 -1.73 5.97
CA GLY A 241 10.40 -1.71 6.61
C GLY A 241 10.58 -2.89 7.55
N THR A 242 11.24 -2.69 8.69
CA THR A 242 11.48 -3.76 9.68
C THR A 242 10.19 -4.43 10.14
N GLY A 243 9.07 -3.71 10.18
CA GLY A 243 7.75 -4.26 10.49
C GLY A 243 7.36 -5.44 9.59
N SER A 244 7.56 -5.33 8.28
CA SER A 244 7.28 -6.39 7.30
C SER A 244 8.06 -7.67 7.58
N TYR A 245 9.37 -7.55 7.78
CA TYR A 245 10.24 -8.70 8.05
C TYR A 245 9.94 -9.31 9.42
N ALA A 246 9.63 -8.48 10.42
CA ALA A 246 9.25 -8.94 11.74
C ALA A 246 7.94 -9.74 11.69
N ILE A 247 6.92 -9.27 10.97
CA ILE A 247 5.66 -9.99 10.76
C ILE A 247 5.93 -11.33 10.06
N PHE A 248 6.72 -11.34 8.98
CA PHE A 248 7.10 -12.58 8.31
C PHE A 248 7.79 -13.54 9.27
N ASN A 249 8.79 -13.08 10.02
CA ASN A 249 9.55 -13.98 10.90
C ASN A 249 8.71 -14.51 12.07
N ASN A 250 7.90 -13.65 12.69
CA ASN A 250 7.05 -14.03 13.82
C ASN A 250 6.02 -15.09 13.42
N ASN A 251 5.48 -14.99 12.21
CA ASN A 251 4.40 -15.86 11.77
C ASN A 251 4.88 -17.07 10.95
N LEU A 252 5.82 -16.86 10.04
CA LEU A 252 6.25 -17.86 9.08
C LEU A 252 7.67 -18.35 9.35
N GLY A 253 8.41 -17.69 10.25
CA GLY A 253 9.81 -18.02 10.54
C GLY A 253 10.01 -19.23 11.46
N ASN A 254 8.97 -19.63 12.21
CA ASN A 254 9.04 -20.72 13.18
C ASN A 254 8.86 -22.10 12.51
N LEU A 255 9.63 -23.10 12.96
CA LEU A 255 9.60 -24.48 12.45
C LEU A 255 8.23 -25.13 12.61
N ASP A 256 7.60 -24.98 13.78
CA ASP A 256 6.39 -25.72 14.19
C ASP A 256 5.11 -25.05 13.68
N THR A 257 5.10 -23.72 13.54
CA THR A 257 3.89 -22.95 13.21
C THR A 257 3.89 -22.38 11.80
N GLY A 258 5.03 -22.31 11.11
CA GLY A 258 5.14 -21.65 9.81
C GLY A 258 4.22 -22.23 8.74
N GLU A 259 4.15 -23.56 8.61
CA GLU A 259 3.24 -24.21 7.65
C GLU A 259 1.77 -23.99 8.01
N THR A 260 1.42 -24.14 9.28
CA THR A 260 0.04 -23.92 9.75
C THR A 260 -0.42 -22.50 9.45
N ASN A 261 0.42 -21.49 9.74
CA ASN A 261 0.11 -20.10 9.46
C ASN A 261 0.00 -19.83 7.96
N TRP A 262 0.89 -20.40 7.14
CA TRP A 262 0.78 -20.31 5.68
C TRP A 262 -0.58 -20.83 5.19
N ARG A 263 -1.02 -22.00 5.67
CA ARG A 263 -2.31 -22.60 5.28
C ARG A 263 -3.50 -21.77 5.74
N ILE A 264 -3.39 -21.07 6.87
CA ILE A 264 -4.41 -20.09 7.28
C ILE A 264 -4.50 -18.97 6.24
N TYR A 265 -3.37 -18.41 5.81
CA TYR A 265 -3.34 -17.29 4.86
C TYR A 265 -3.90 -17.71 3.50
N GLU A 266 -3.50 -18.89 3.04
CA GLU A 266 -4.03 -19.53 1.84
C GLU A 266 -5.56 -19.68 1.91
N ASN A 267 -6.09 -20.21 3.01
CA ASN A 267 -7.53 -20.39 3.18
C ASN A 267 -8.29 -19.07 3.25
N GLU A 268 -7.76 -18.07 3.96
CA GLU A 268 -8.36 -16.74 4.05
C GLU A 268 -8.48 -16.09 2.67
N VAL A 269 -7.39 -16.09 1.90
CA VAL A 269 -7.32 -15.45 0.57
C VAL A 269 -8.12 -16.25 -0.48
N ASN A 270 -8.06 -17.59 -0.45
CA ASN A 270 -8.83 -18.43 -1.36
C ASN A 270 -10.32 -18.46 -1.02
N SER A 271 -10.73 -18.00 0.16
CA SER A 271 -12.15 -17.84 0.52
C SER A 271 -12.83 -16.61 -0.12
N LEU A 272 -12.04 -15.73 -0.75
CA LEU A 272 -12.54 -14.58 -1.49
C LEU A 272 -13.13 -14.99 -2.84
N GLU A 273 -14.09 -14.21 -3.34
CA GLU A 273 -14.75 -14.45 -4.62
C GLU A 273 -13.93 -13.80 -5.76
N TRP A 274 -12.98 -14.54 -6.31
CA TRP A 274 -12.09 -14.06 -7.38
C TRP A 274 -12.76 -14.00 -8.77
N ASP A 275 -13.79 -14.83 -8.99
CA ASP A 275 -14.58 -14.87 -10.24
C ASP A 275 -15.94 -14.17 -10.03
N THR A 276 -15.95 -12.84 -10.22
CA THR A 276 -17.11 -11.99 -9.87
C THR A 276 -18.22 -11.95 -10.93
N TYR A 277 -18.03 -12.58 -12.08
CA TYR A 277 -19.01 -12.57 -13.17
C TYR A 277 -20.13 -13.62 -13.01
N GLU A 278 -19.98 -14.61 -12.11
CA GLU A 278 -21.00 -15.64 -11.85
C GLU A 278 -21.88 -15.34 -10.64
N THR A 279 -21.49 -14.42 -9.77
CA THR A 279 -22.08 -14.34 -8.43
C THR A 279 -23.38 -13.52 -8.40
N THR A 280 -24.45 -14.21 -7.99
CA THR A 280 -25.68 -13.61 -7.45
C THR A 280 -25.50 -13.10 -6.02
N LYS A 281 -24.33 -13.33 -5.42
CA LYS A 281 -23.95 -12.90 -4.07
C LYS A 281 -23.27 -11.54 -4.11
N ALA A 282 -24.08 -10.50 -4.33
CA ALA A 282 -23.72 -9.26 -3.67
C ALA A 282 -23.61 -9.57 -2.16
N THR A 283 -22.47 -9.28 -1.53
CA THR A 283 -22.29 -9.07 -0.07
C THR A 283 -21.82 -10.19 0.87
N SER A 284 -21.48 -11.42 0.48
CA SER A 284 -20.81 -12.31 1.45
C SER A 284 -19.30 -12.14 1.42
N ILE A 285 -18.79 -11.09 2.07
CA ILE A 285 -17.44 -11.18 2.67
C ILE A 285 -17.47 -12.46 3.51
N SER A 286 -16.60 -13.43 3.20
CA SER A 286 -16.57 -14.69 3.94
C SER A 286 -16.44 -14.38 5.44
N ALA A 287 -17.02 -15.21 6.31
CA ALA A 287 -16.92 -15.03 7.77
C ALA A 287 -15.45 -15.03 8.30
N PHE A 288 -14.48 -15.28 7.41
CA PHE A 288 -13.05 -15.35 7.67
C PHE A 288 -12.26 -14.16 7.09
N ALA A 289 -12.90 -13.23 6.37
CA ALA A 289 -12.15 -12.14 5.75
C ALA A 289 -11.86 -11.01 6.75
N LEU A 290 -10.58 -10.66 6.87
CA LEU A 290 -10.08 -9.56 7.70
C LEU A 290 -10.65 -8.20 7.29
N PRO A 291 -10.75 -7.19 8.15
CA PRO A 291 -11.07 -5.83 7.70
C PRO A 291 -10.16 -5.37 6.54
N GLU A 292 -10.69 -4.56 5.63
CA GLU A 292 -10.04 -4.14 4.36
C GLU A 292 -8.60 -3.63 4.54
N PHE A 293 -8.32 -2.92 5.64
CA PHE A 293 -7.00 -2.33 5.94
C PHE A 293 -6.16 -3.14 6.94
N GLU A 294 -6.57 -4.37 7.29
CA GLU A 294 -5.96 -5.18 8.35
C GLU A 294 -5.34 -6.50 7.85
N SER A 295 -5.02 -6.57 6.55
CA SER A 295 -4.45 -7.74 5.86
C SER A 295 -2.93 -7.86 5.98
N HIS A 296 -2.41 -7.56 7.16
CA HIS A 296 -0.98 -7.37 7.42
C HIS A 296 -0.10 -8.61 7.20
N HIS A 297 -0.70 -9.80 7.23
CA HIS A 297 0.01 -11.08 7.06
C HIS A 297 -0.22 -11.75 5.71
N TRP A 298 -1.03 -11.15 4.82
CA TRP A 298 -1.39 -11.78 3.54
C TRP A 298 -0.29 -11.70 2.49
N SER A 299 0.62 -10.71 2.58
CA SER A 299 1.61 -10.42 1.54
C SER A 299 2.46 -11.62 1.09
N PRO A 300 2.96 -12.50 1.99
CA PRO A 300 3.70 -13.69 1.56
C PRO A 300 2.88 -14.61 0.65
N TYR A 301 1.65 -14.96 1.03
CA TYR A 301 0.78 -15.81 0.21
C TYR A 301 0.29 -15.08 -1.04
N MET A 302 -0.17 -13.83 -0.93
CA MET A 302 -0.64 -13.06 -2.09
C MET A 302 0.45 -12.90 -3.16
N SER A 303 1.73 -12.84 -2.77
CA SER A 303 2.85 -12.79 -3.71
C SER A 303 3.03 -14.04 -4.58
N THR A 304 2.35 -15.15 -4.28
CA THR A 304 2.34 -16.34 -5.15
C THR A 304 1.26 -16.29 -6.23
N LEU A 305 0.29 -15.37 -6.11
CA LEU A 305 -0.83 -15.25 -7.04
C LEU A 305 -0.41 -14.53 -8.34
N PRO A 306 -1.02 -14.86 -9.49
CA PRO A 306 -0.79 -14.15 -10.73
C PRO A 306 -1.07 -12.65 -10.58
N GLY A 307 -0.18 -11.81 -11.14
CA GLY A 307 -0.32 -10.36 -11.07
C GLY A 307 0.16 -9.73 -9.76
N TYR A 308 0.69 -10.49 -8.81
CA TYR A 308 1.26 -9.96 -7.57
C TYR A 308 2.79 -10.04 -7.54
N ARG A 309 3.42 -9.07 -6.88
CA ARG A 309 4.83 -9.10 -6.49
C ARG A 309 5.03 -8.46 -5.13
N TYR A 310 6.00 -8.96 -4.38
CA TYR A 310 6.38 -8.46 -3.06
C TYR A 310 7.74 -7.77 -3.12
N ILE A 311 7.71 -6.44 -3.07
CA ILE A 311 8.88 -5.57 -3.16
C ILE A 311 9.44 -5.33 -1.75
N LEU A 312 10.70 -5.72 -1.57
CA LEU A 312 11.44 -5.69 -0.31
C LEU A 312 12.73 -4.89 -0.51
N GLN A 313 13.24 -4.20 0.53
CA GLN A 313 14.59 -3.62 0.44
C GLN A 313 15.61 -4.72 0.14
N ASN A 314 15.47 -5.89 0.78
CA ASN A 314 16.28 -7.06 0.51
C ASN A 314 15.49 -8.35 0.84
N ALA A 315 15.03 -9.06 -0.19
CA ALA A 315 14.24 -10.27 -0.03
C ALA A 315 15.00 -11.43 0.65
N SER A 316 16.34 -11.43 0.58
CA SER A 316 17.15 -12.46 1.26
C SER A 316 17.08 -12.37 2.79
N LEU A 317 16.54 -11.28 3.34
CA LEU A 317 16.30 -11.12 4.77
C LEU A 317 15.02 -11.81 5.27
N LEU A 318 14.17 -12.34 4.37
CA LEU A 318 13.10 -13.25 4.76
C LEU A 318 13.71 -14.59 5.16
N GLU A 319 13.55 -14.97 6.42
CA GLU A 319 14.08 -16.23 6.96
C GLU A 319 13.03 -17.07 7.65
N THR A 320 13.15 -18.37 7.45
CA THR A 320 12.32 -19.37 8.10
C THR A 320 13.09 -20.64 8.43
N ASN A 321 12.75 -21.24 9.56
CA ASN A 321 13.19 -22.58 9.93
C ASN A 321 12.22 -23.67 9.43
N SER A 322 11.06 -23.30 8.89
CA SER A 322 10.10 -24.26 8.33
C SER A 322 10.52 -24.64 6.91
N ALA A 323 10.83 -25.93 6.69
CA ALA A 323 11.19 -26.44 5.36
C ALA A 323 10.08 -26.20 4.32
N PHE A 324 8.81 -26.30 4.75
CA PHE A 324 7.65 -26.01 3.91
C PHE A 324 7.64 -24.53 3.47
N VAL A 325 7.74 -23.58 4.41
CA VAL A 325 7.75 -22.15 4.08
C VAL A 325 8.99 -21.79 3.25
N GLN A 326 10.13 -22.41 3.53
CA GLN A 326 11.35 -22.21 2.74
C GLN A 326 11.16 -22.62 1.27
N GLU A 327 10.45 -23.73 1.03
CA GLU A 327 10.09 -24.15 -0.33
C GLU A 327 9.18 -23.11 -1.01
N LYS A 328 8.16 -22.61 -0.31
CA LYS A 328 7.26 -21.56 -0.81
C LYS A 328 8.00 -20.28 -1.17
N LEU A 329 8.89 -19.83 -0.28
CA LEU A 329 9.74 -18.65 -0.49
C LEU A 329 10.62 -18.80 -1.75
N ASN A 330 11.20 -19.99 -1.97
CA ASN A 330 12.15 -20.22 -3.06
C ASN A 330 11.49 -20.49 -4.41
N LYS A 331 10.28 -21.07 -4.45
CA LYS A 331 9.67 -21.58 -5.68
C LYS A 331 8.41 -20.83 -6.12
N GLU A 332 7.67 -20.23 -5.18
CA GLU A 332 6.32 -19.72 -5.45
C GLU A 332 6.19 -18.22 -5.20
N MET A 333 6.83 -17.67 -4.15
CA MET A 333 6.73 -16.25 -3.84
C MET A 333 7.45 -15.40 -4.89
N ASN A 334 6.72 -14.45 -5.50
CA ASN A 334 7.31 -13.45 -6.38
C ASN A 334 7.92 -12.29 -5.57
N THR A 335 9.08 -12.53 -4.97
CA THR A 335 9.81 -11.51 -4.21
C THR A 335 10.77 -10.73 -5.10
N VAL A 336 10.85 -9.42 -4.88
CA VAL A 336 11.74 -8.51 -5.61
C VAL A 336 12.57 -7.73 -4.59
N SER A 337 13.90 -7.89 -4.64
CA SER A 337 14.81 -7.03 -3.89
C SER A 337 15.03 -5.75 -4.66
N LEU A 338 14.58 -4.64 -4.10
CA LEU A 338 14.74 -3.32 -4.67
C LEU A 338 15.04 -2.35 -3.51
N PRO A 339 16.27 -1.88 -3.36
CA PRO A 339 16.58 -0.82 -2.40
C PRO A 339 16.09 0.54 -2.93
N PRO A 340 15.54 1.44 -2.08
CA PRO A 340 15.11 2.78 -2.52
C PRO A 340 16.22 3.58 -3.19
N VAL A 341 17.44 3.49 -2.65
CA VAL A 341 18.63 4.18 -3.18
C VAL A 341 18.96 3.75 -4.61
N GLU A 342 18.70 2.48 -4.98
CA GLU A 342 18.89 2.02 -6.35
C GLU A 342 17.87 2.62 -7.31
N ILE A 343 16.62 2.81 -6.87
CA ILE A 343 15.60 3.50 -7.66
C ILE A 343 16.03 4.95 -7.87
N LEU A 344 16.39 5.65 -6.80
CA LEU A 344 16.85 7.04 -6.84
C LEU A 344 18.04 7.21 -7.79
N ASN A 345 19.04 6.33 -7.73
CA ASN A 345 20.24 6.39 -8.56
C ASN A 345 19.97 6.12 -10.05
N LYS A 346 18.90 5.38 -10.38
CA LYS A 346 18.47 5.14 -11.77
C LYS A 346 17.70 6.34 -12.37
N LEU A 347 17.17 7.24 -11.54
CA LEU A 347 16.50 8.45 -12.03
C LEU A 347 17.49 9.45 -12.63
N SER A 348 17.04 10.22 -13.62
CA SER A 348 17.79 11.37 -14.13
C SER A 348 18.00 12.42 -13.01
N LYS A 349 19.00 13.29 -13.15
CA LYS A 349 19.27 14.35 -12.16
C LYS A 349 18.06 15.26 -11.93
N ASP A 350 17.29 15.56 -12.97
CA ASP A 350 16.05 16.34 -12.86
C ASP A 350 14.99 15.62 -12.04
N LYS A 351 14.81 14.30 -12.26
CA LYS A 351 13.88 13.48 -11.48
C LYS A 351 14.35 13.29 -10.03
N GLN A 352 15.66 13.17 -9.79
CA GLN A 352 16.22 13.18 -8.42
C GLN A 352 15.93 14.52 -7.71
N ASN A 353 16.11 15.65 -8.40
CA ASN A 353 15.77 16.97 -7.88
C ASN A 353 14.26 17.11 -7.62
N GLN A 354 13.42 16.61 -8.54
CA GLN A 354 11.97 16.60 -8.37
C GLN A 354 11.55 15.79 -7.15
N PHE A 355 12.12 14.59 -6.96
CA PHE A 355 11.86 13.76 -5.77
C PHE A 355 12.18 14.51 -4.48
N ARG A 356 13.33 15.18 -4.40
CA ARG A 356 13.70 15.97 -3.22
C ARG A 356 12.72 17.11 -2.96
N LYS A 357 12.28 17.83 -4.00
CA LYS A 357 11.26 18.88 -3.88
C LYS A 357 9.92 18.32 -3.43
N MET A 358 9.48 17.19 -4.01
CA MET A 358 8.30 16.47 -3.54
C MET A 358 8.44 16.17 -2.05
N ALA A 359 9.56 15.60 -1.61
CA ALA A 359 9.80 15.24 -0.21
C ALA A 359 10.06 16.42 0.74
N LYS A 360 9.97 17.68 0.26
CA LYS A 360 10.31 18.89 1.05
C LYS A 360 11.73 18.84 1.63
N PHE A 361 12.65 18.20 0.91
CA PHE A 361 14.01 17.98 1.36
C PHE A 361 14.93 19.09 0.85
N ASP A 362 15.42 19.91 1.78
CA ASP A 362 16.39 20.97 1.50
C ASP A 362 17.81 20.40 1.49
N SER A 363 18.35 20.18 0.30
CA SER A 363 19.71 19.66 0.15
C SER A 363 20.79 20.71 0.34
N GLU A 364 20.49 21.99 0.14
CA GLU A 364 21.51 23.05 0.23
C GLU A 364 21.90 23.25 1.69
N THR A 365 20.92 23.40 2.57
CA THR A 365 21.17 23.51 4.03
C THR A 365 21.96 22.31 4.56
N ILE A 366 21.62 21.08 4.13
CA ILE A 366 22.33 19.88 4.58
C ILE A 366 23.78 19.84 4.05
N ARG A 367 23.99 20.24 2.80
CA ARG A 367 25.34 20.32 2.21
C ARG A 367 26.19 21.31 2.98
N GLU A 368 25.66 22.51 3.27
CA GLU A 368 26.35 23.53 4.07
C GLU A 368 26.73 22.97 5.45
N MET A 369 25.82 22.29 6.14
CA MET A 369 26.09 21.69 7.45
C MET A 369 27.24 20.67 7.44
N PHE A 370 27.34 19.86 6.37
CA PHE A 370 28.41 18.86 6.19
C PHE A 370 29.75 19.48 5.76
N ASP A 371 29.73 20.61 5.08
CA ASP A 371 30.93 21.29 4.58
C ASP A 371 31.47 22.35 5.58
N GLU A 372 30.79 22.56 6.72
CA GLU A 372 31.17 23.53 7.77
C GLU A 372 32.55 23.28 8.40
N SER A 373 33.09 22.06 8.31
CA SER A 373 34.38 21.68 8.92
C SER A 373 35.09 20.59 8.10
N GLU A 374 36.40 20.47 8.26
CA GLU A 374 37.23 19.47 7.55
C GLU A 374 37.13 18.06 8.16
N LYS A 375 36.41 17.89 9.27
CA LYS A 375 36.20 16.56 9.89
C LYS A 375 35.24 15.72 9.06
N GLU A 376 35.36 14.40 9.24
CA GLU A 376 34.43 13.46 8.63
C GLU A 376 33.04 13.54 9.29
N ASN A 377 31.97 13.31 8.53
CA ASN A 377 30.60 13.37 9.06
C ASN A 377 30.16 12.04 9.69
N LEU A 378 29.70 12.09 10.95
CA LEU A 378 29.08 10.97 11.66
C LEU A 378 27.62 11.26 11.97
N ILE A 379 26.73 10.32 11.68
CA ILE A 379 25.31 10.42 12.03
C ILE A 379 24.92 9.46 13.16
N ILE A 380 24.23 9.99 14.18
CA ILE A 380 23.56 9.21 15.21
C ILE A 380 22.09 9.02 14.85
N ILE A 381 21.67 7.75 14.71
CA ILE A 381 20.27 7.34 14.63
C ILE A 381 19.65 7.38 16.02
N SER A 382 18.61 8.20 16.18
CA SER A 382 17.88 8.34 17.44
C SER A 382 16.67 7.40 17.53
N THR A 383 16.06 7.34 18.71
CA THR A 383 14.75 6.73 18.95
C THR A 383 13.91 7.65 19.83
N ASN A 384 12.61 7.37 19.94
CA ASN A 384 11.69 8.11 20.79
C ASN A 384 11.21 7.21 21.95
N PRO A 385 11.32 7.64 23.22
CA PRO A 385 11.95 8.89 23.68
C PRO A 385 13.48 8.80 23.67
N SER A 386 14.16 9.91 23.37
CA SER A 386 15.63 9.93 23.31
C SER A 386 16.30 9.74 24.68
N SER A 387 15.58 10.01 25.78
CA SER A 387 16.05 9.77 27.15
C SER A 387 16.48 8.31 27.37
N SER A 388 15.80 7.36 26.74
CA SER A 388 16.13 5.93 26.82
C SER A 388 17.53 5.59 26.26
N ILE A 389 18.04 6.42 25.34
CA ILE A 389 19.34 6.20 24.67
C ILE A 389 20.39 7.26 25.02
N MET A 390 20.08 8.23 25.88
CA MET A 390 20.97 9.34 26.23
C MET A 390 22.36 8.88 26.76
N PRO A 391 22.47 7.85 27.62
CA PRO A 391 23.78 7.38 28.07
C PRO A 391 24.68 6.88 26.94
N TYR A 392 24.09 6.33 25.88
CA TYR A 392 24.79 5.86 24.69
C TYR A 392 25.17 7.01 23.76
N ILE A 393 24.30 8.03 23.62
CA ILE A 393 24.60 9.26 22.88
C ILE A 393 25.82 9.96 23.49
N LEU A 394 25.84 10.15 24.81
CA LEU A 394 26.96 10.80 25.50
C LEU A 394 28.27 10.04 25.30
N GLN A 395 28.22 8.71 25.39
CA GLN A 395 29.40 7.85 25.14
C GLN A 395 29.87 7.96 23.68
N THR A 396 28.93 8.02 22.72
CA THR A 396 29.24 8.18 21.30
C THR A 396 29.93 9.51 21.03
N ILE A 397 29.42 10.60 21.61
CA ILE A 397 30.03 11.93 21.49
C ILE A 397 31.46 11.91 22.03
N GLU A 398 31.66 11.39 23.25
CA GLU A 398 32.97 11.29 23.88
C GLU A 398 33.96 10.51 23.02
N GLN A 399 33.51 9.40 22.43
CA GLN A 399 34.36 8.50 21.64
C GLN A 399 34.72 9.06 20.26
N TYR A 400 33.82 9.80 19.61
CA TYR A 400 33.96 10.12 18.19
C TYR A 400 34.19 11.61 17.86
N THR A 401 33.94 12.55 18.78
CA THR A 401 34.03 14.01 18.51
C THR A 401 35.43 14.48 18.08
N GLY A 402 36.48 13.72 18.44
CA GLY A 402 37.85 14.02 18.03
C GLY A 402 38.10 13.88 16.53
N LYS A 403 37.41 12.95 15.87
CA LYS A 403 37.58 12.66 14.43
C LYS A 403 36.41 13.16 13.58
N TYR A 404 35.20 13.17 14.14
CA TYR A 404 33.98 13.40 13.38
C TYR A 404 33.24 14.65 13.83
N ASP A 405 32.58 15.30 12.89
CA ASP A 405 31.43 16.15 13.17
C ASP A 405 30.20 15.27 13.35
N ILE A 406 29.52 15.44 14.48
CA ILE A 406 28.45 14.53 14.92
C ILE A 406 27.10 15.18 14.66
N PHE A 407 26.28 14.53 13.87
CA PHE A 407 24.94 14.96 13.50
C PHE A 407 23.88 14.02 14.05
N MET A 408 22.70 14.53 14.37
CA MET A 408 21.60 13.73 14.87
C MET A 408 20.24 14.30 14.46
N SER A 409 19.29 13.43 14.14
CA SER A 409 17.89 13.84 13.96
C SER A 409 17.09 13.62 15.24
N ILE A 410 16.22 14.58 15.57
CA ILE A 410 15.29 14.50 16.70
C ILE A 410 13.88 14.20 16.21
N HIS A 411 13.20 13.28 16.89
CA HIS A 411 11.80 13.03 16.59
C HIS A 411 10.98 14.29 16.94
N PRO A 412 10.10 14.81 16.04
CA PRO A 412 9.38 16.06 16.28
C PRO A 412 8.52 16.07 17.56
N ALA A 413 8.07 14.89 17.99
CA ALA A 413 7.30 14.69 19.22
C ALA A 413 8.11 14.08 20.38
N ASP A 414 9.45 14.17 20.35
CA ASP A 414 10.29 13.74 21.46
C ASP A 414 10.13 14.69 22.65
N PRO A 415 9.58 14.23 23.80
CA PRO A 415 9.39 15.06 24.98
C PRO A 415 10.72 15.45 25.65
N ASP A 416 11.81 14.74 25.36
CA ASP A 416 13.08 14.84 26.10
C ASP A 416 14.20 15.55 25.31
N SER A 417 13.82 16.30 24.27
CA SER A 417 14.79 16.94 23.36
C SER A 417 15.65 18.06 23.98
N ASP A 418 15.27 18.59 25.15
CA ASP A 418 15.97 19.70 25.81
C ASP A 418 17.45 19.41 26.07
N MET A 419 17.79 18.18 26.44
CA MET A 419 19.19 17.81 26.68
C MET A 419 19.99 17.74 25.38
N LEU A 420 19.36 17.33 24.27
CA LEU A 420 20.00 17.31 22.95
C LEU A 420 20.26 18.74 22.45
N VAL A 421 19.31 19.66 22.66
CA VAL A 421 19.48 21.09 22.34
C VAL A 421 20.65 21.68 23.15
N LYS A 422 20.74 21.38 24.44
CA LYS A 422 21.89 21.82 25.26
C LYS A 422 23.23 21.27 24.78
N LEU A 423 23.26 20.05 24.24
CA LEU A 423 24.49 19.48 23.67
C LEU A 423 24.88 20.18 22.37
N GLU A 424 23.91 20.56 21.55
CA GLU A 424 24.13 21.39 20.36
C GLU A 424 24.65 22.79 20.71
N GLU A 425 24.03 23.48 21.68
CA GLU A 425 24.49 24.79 22.17
C GLU A 425 25.92 24.74 22.74
N GLN A 426 26.34 23.59 23.25
CA GLN A 426 27.71 23.34 23.74
C GLN A 426 28.69 22.98 22.61
N GLY A 427 28.24 22.92 21.35
CA GLY A 427 29.05 22.54 20.19
C GLY A 427 29.47 21.06 20.18
N LYS A 428 28.77 20.20 20.93
CA LYS A 428 29.11 18.77 21.05
C LYS A 428 28.54 17.91 19.92
N LEU A 429 27.45 18.35 19.32
CA LEU A 429 26.79 17.75 18.17
C LEU A 429 26.05 18.85 17.39
N LYS A 430 25.56 18.53 16.20
CA LYS A 430 24.66 19.36 15.40
C LYS A 430 23.33 18.63 15.21
N LEU A 431 22.21 19.30 15.39
CA LEU A 431 20.89 18.73 15.17
C LEU A 431 20.43 19.04 13.75
N PHE A 432 19.92 18.02 13.06
CA PHE A 432 19.24 18.25 11.79
C PHE A 432 17.95 19.04 12.00
N PRO A 433 17.51 19.82 10.99
CA PRO A 433 16.25 20.53 11.05
C PRO A 433 15.08 19.62 11.46
N LYS A 434 14.21 20.12 12.34
CA LYS A 434 13.02 19.37 12.79
C LYS A 434 12.13 19.02 11.58
N GLY A 435 11.70 17.77 11.51
CA GLY A 435 10.82 17.29 10.44
C GLY A 435 11.54 16.95 9.13
N LEU A 436 12.88 16.96 9.11
CA LEU A 436 13.67 16.47 7.99
C LEU A 436 13.28 15.01 7.65
N PRO A 437 12.94 14.69 6.38
CA PRO A 437 12.75 13.32 5.95
C PRO A 437 14.08 12.56 6.01
N PHE A 438 14.30 11.84 7.10
CA PHE A 438 15.60 11.30 7.44
C PHE A 438 16.08 10.23 6.44
N GLU A 439 15.18 9.46 5.86
CA GLU A 439 15.57 8.46 4.85
C GLU A 439 16.01 9.13 3.54
N VAL A 440 15.40 10.27 3.18
CA VAL A 440 15.82 11.07 2.02
C VAL A 440 17.20 11.69 2.23
N LEU A 441 17.51 12.12 3.46
CA LEU A 441 18.86 12.56 3.84
C LEU A 441 19.87 11.45 3.56
N LEU A 442 19.63 10.26 4.10
CA LEU A 442 20.54 9.13 3.95
C LEU A 442 20.75 8.77 2.47
N TRP A 443 19.68 8.66 1.69
CA TRP A 443 19.81 8.31 0.27
C TRP A 443 20.48 9.41 -0.56
N SER A 444 20.35 10.67 -0.17
CA SER A 444 20.89 11.81 -0.92
C SER A 444 22.36 12.12 -0.61
N PHE A 445 22.83 11.78 0.59
CA PHE A 445 24.16 12.16 1.08
C PHE A 445 24.97 10.96 1.57
N MET A 446 24.67 9.75 1.09
CA MET A 446 25.36 8.56 1.55
C MET A 446 26.87 8.68 1.40
N ASP A 447 27.37 9.23 0.30
CA ASP A 447 28.81 9.40 0.04
C ASP A 447 29.49 10.36 1.02
N ASP A 448 28.76 11.34 1.53
CA ASP A 448 29.26 12.36 2.48
C ASP A 448 29.20 11.89 3.94
N ILE A 449 28.48 10.80 4.22
CA ILE A 449 28.37 10.17 5.54
C ILE A 449 29.50 9.15 5.69
N HIS A 450 30.40 9.39 6.64
CA HIS A 450 31.61 8.57 6.85
C HIS A 450 31.43 7.53 7.96
N ALA A 451 30.56 7.82 8.92
CA ALA A 451 30.19 6.91 9.99
C ALA A 451 28.71 7.07 10.34
N ILE A 452 28.04 5.98 10.65
CA ILE A 452 26.65 5.99 11.10
C ILE A 452 26.43 4.93 12.17
N GLY A 453 25.48 5.14 13.07
CA GLY A 453 25.18 4.21 14.14
C GLY A 453 24.11 4.72 15.06
N GLY A 454 23.64 3.90 16.00
CA GLY A 454 22.70 4.34 17.04
C GLY A 454 21.61 3.32 17.34
N ALA A 455 20.39 3.82 17.58
CA ALA A 455 19.24 3.01 17.94
C ALA A 455 18.72 2.19 16.76
N GLN A 456 18.24 0.98 17.03
CA GLN A 456 17.75 0.05 16.01
C GLN A 456 16.54 0.62 15.25
N SER A 457 16.59 0.62 13.92
CA SER A 457 15.59 1.30 13.07
C SER A 457 15.57 0.74 11.64
N THR A 458 14.45 0.94 10.93
CA THR A 458 14.26 0.59 9.50
C THR A 458 15.35 1.18 8.60
N VAL A 459 15.90 2.34 8.97
CA VAL A 459 16.93 3.02 8.15
C VAL A 459 18.11 2.11 7.83
N PHE A 460 18.51 1.25 8.77
CA PHE A 460 19.64 0.33 8.60
C PHE A 460 19.43 -0.68 7.48
N LEU A 461 18.20 -1.00 7.08
CA LEU A 461 17.92 -1.88 5.94
C LEU A 461 18.38 -1.32 4.60
N THR A 462 18.67 -0.02 4.54
CA THR A 462 19.05 0.69 3.32
C THR A 462 20.48 1.25 3.37
N LEU A 463 21.23 0.97 4.44
CA LEU A 463 22.57 1.49 4.65
C LEU A 463 23.65 0.48 4.22
N PRO A 464 24.77 0.95 3.65
CA PRO A 464 25.98 0.15 3.53
C PRO A 464 26.49 -0.23 4.94
N VAL A 465 26.66 -1.54 5.17
CA VAL A 465 27.03 -2.07 6.50
C VAL A 465 28.41 -1.57 6.94
N ASP A 466 29.34 -1.37 6.01
CA ASP A 466 30.70 -0.89 6.27
C ASP A 466 30.75 0.54 6.85
N LYS A 467 29.71 1.34 6.62
CA LYS A 467 29.56 2.67 7.22
C LYS A 467 29.05 2.62 8.65
N VAL A 468 28.45 1.51 9.08
CA VAL A 468 27.93 1.35 10.44
C VAL A 468 29.08 1.13 11.42
N LYS A 469 29.30 2.06 12.34
CA LYS A 469 30.44 2.02 13.29
C LYS A 469 30.06 1.65 14.71
N PHE A 470 28.80 1.84 15.10
CA PHE A 470 28.32 1.53 16.44
C PHE A 470 26.83 1.24 16.44
N MET A 471 26.40 0.41 17.38
CA MET A 471 25.00 0.05 17.56
C MET A 471 24.65 0.09 19.04
N TYR A 472 23.46 0.61 19.36
CA TYR A 472 22.91 0.55 20.71
C TYR A 472 22.20 -0.79 20.91
N ALA A 473 23.01 -1.84 21.02
CA ALA A 473 22.60 -3.23 21.18
C ALA A 473 23.75 -4.04 21.82
N GLN A 474 23.42 -5.16 22.45
CA GLN A 474 24.40 -6.03 23.11
C GLN A 474 25.28 -6.81 22.12
N SER A 475 24.68 -7.26 21.03
CA SER A 475 25.32 -7.95 19.91
C SER A 475 24.36 -7.94 18.72
N ALA A 476 24.79 -8.49 17.58
CA ALA A 476 23.91 -8.72 16.44
C ALA A 476 22.70 -9.59 16.84
N GLU A 477 22.91 -10.68 17.57
CA GLU A 477 21.83 -11.58 18.03
C GLU A 477 20.82 -10.90 18.96
N GLY A 478 21.21 -9.82 19.63
CA GLY A 478 20.34 -9.01 20.48
C GLY A 478 19.50 -7.97 19.72
N MET A 479 19.63 -7.90 18.40
CA MET A 479 18.90 -6.94 17.58
C MET A 479 17.51 -7.45 17.17
N ILE A 480 16.63 -6.51 16.83
CA ILE A 480 15.36 -6.81 16.18
C ILE A 480 15.59 -7.42 14.80
N LYS A 481 14.70 -8.30 14.39
CA LYS A 481 14.72 -8.86 13.05
C LYS A 481 14.30 -7.82 12.01
N PRO A 482 14.94 -7.77 10.84
CA PRO A 482 15.98 -8.69 10.35
C PRO A 482 17.41 -8.14 10.55
N LEU A 483 17.59 -7.14 11.43
CA LEU A 483 18.90 -6.50 11.62
C LEU A 483 19.89 -7.46 12.28
N ASP A 484 19.40 -8.37 13.13
CA ASP A 484 20.19 -9.44 13.71
C ASP A 484 20.97 -10.24 12.66
N LYS A 485 20.32 -10.58 11.55
CA LYS A 485 20.94 -11.26 10.41
C LYS A 485 21.90 -10.34 9.67
N MET A 486 21.47 -9.11 9.37
CA MET A 486 22.26 -8.16 8.59
C MET A 486 23.62 -7.87 9.23
N PHE A 487 23.65 -7.79 10.56
CA PHE A 487 24.86 -7.51 11.33
C PHE A 487 25.58 -8.75 11.86
N LYS A 488 25.07 -9.95 11.59
CA LYS A 488 25.70 -11.21 12.03
C LYS A 488 27.09 -11.36 11.40
N GLY A 489 28.09 -11.55 12.25
CA GLY A 489 29.48 -11.74 11.81
C GLY A 489 30.14 -10.48 11.25
N GLN A 490 29.52 -9.31 11.36
CA GLN A 490 30.14 -8.05 10.96
C GLN A 490 31.18 -7.62 11.99
N GLU A 491 32.38 -7.29 11.51
CA GLU A 491 33.49 -6.81 12.33
C GLU A 491 33.53 -5.27 12.37
N GLY A 492 34.24 -4.70 13.35
CA GLY A 492 34.45 -3.25 13.43
C GLY A 492 33.25 -2.44 13.92
N ILE A 493 32.17 -3.10 14.34
CA ILE A 493 31.01 -2.46 14.99
C ILE A 493 31.24 -2.40 16.49
N ASN A 494 31.18 -1.20 17.05
CA ASN A 494 31.16 -0.99 18.50
C ASN A 494 29.75 -1.26 19.06
N TRP A 495 29.59 -2.40 19.74
CA TRP A 495 28.36 -2.76 20.44
C TRP A 495 28.32 -2.04 21.78
N MET A 496 27.46 -1.03 21.89
CA MET A 496 27.40 -0.19 23.07
C MET A 496 26.43 -0.79 24.08
N ILE A 497 26.97 -1.26 25.20
CA ILE A 497 26.24 -1.88 26.31
C ILE A 497 26.30 -0.92 27.49
N LYS A 498 25.14 -0.40 27.89
CA LYS A 498 24.97 0.35 29.14
C LYS A 498 23.70 -0.09 29.83
#